data_AF-A0A812Q1L6-F1
#
_entry.id   AF-A0A812Q1L6-F1
#
_cell.length_a   1.000
_cell.length_b   1.000
_cell.length_c   1.000
_cell.angle_alpha   90.00
_cell.angle_beta   90.00
_cell.angle_gamma   90.00
#
_symmetry.space_group_name_H-M   'P 1'
#
loop_
_entity.id
_entity.type
_entity.pdbx_description
1 polymer ?
#
loop_
_entity_poly.entity_id
_entity_poly.type
_entity_poly.pdbx_seq_one_letter_code
_entity_poly.pdbx_strand_id
1 'polypeptide(L)'
;ELVRGQRQLEELQSQSFAQEELREELRSLGERNEALREQLRTLHQETRKVSERVDREVADHIEVQRHDVEANKAKLGDSSEIRRQLAQASSRTQELQTLKDQSERALEASKKSSHRTEDLARQLHQLQEDLGASLRERNQLHEAVEQLTVQFREDVFRQSQRHLELEGLIEDRNNEIKLLMYRLQELSSRYVPVKADATDMVLSRWINGYRPAVPFFRLAQGLYLFGRRQVVCKISNDKPVFRIGGGFVGFEKFLEQFAAEELERLLTYELDEKTGEPKFLVAKQLLEESGMVEEIRQKVTEDVQRGKTGLQSSMSKKSLNSSRGSL
;
A
#
# COMPACT_ATOMS: atom_id res chain seq x y z
N GLU A 1 -11.62 -133.92 142.34
CA GLU A 1 -10.90 -133.58 141.09
C GLU A 1 -11.71 -133.73 139.79
N LEU A 2 -13.01 -134.10 139.81
CA LEU A 2 -13.82 -134.22 138.57
C LEU A 2 -14.49 -132.92 138.07
N VAL A 3 -14.58 -131.86 138.88
CA VAL A 3 -15.34 -130.63 138.55
C VAL A 3 -14.48 -129.55 137.88
N ARG A 4 -13.14 -129.69 137.88
CA ARG A 4 -12.23 -128.75 137.19
C ARG A 4 -12.02 -129.05 135.70
N GLY A 5 -12.25 -130.29 135.26
CA GLY A 5 -12.09 -130.69 133.86
C GLY A 5 -13.21 -130.24 132.93
N GLN A 6 -14.45 -130.08 133.44
CA GLN A 6 -15.59 -129.70 132.59
C GLN A 6 -15.61 -128.21 132.21
N ARG A 7 -15.13 -127.31 133.09
CA ARG A 7 -15.05 -125.87 132.76
C ARG A 7 -13.97 -125.54 131.73
N GLN A 8 -12.85 -126.28 131.72
CA GLN A 8 -11.80 -126.08 130.71
C GLN A 8 -12.22 -126.56 129.32
N LEU A 9 -13.18 -127.50 129.22
CA LEU A 9 -13.67 -128.01 127.95
C LEU A 9 -14.71 -127.06 127.32
N GLU A 10 -15.56 -126.42 128.12
CA GLU A 10 -16.50 -125.38 127.66
C GLU A 10 -15.78 -124.08 127.24
N GLU A 11 -14.69 -123.70 127.91
CA GLU A 11 -13.85 -122.55 127.50
C GLU A 11 -13.13 -122.79 126.16
N LEU A 12 -12.63 -124.02 125.94
CA LEU A 12 -12.00 -124.39 124.66
C LEU A 12 -13.01 -124.53 123.53
N GLN A 13 -14.25 -124.95 123.82
CA GLN A 13 -15.34 -124.97 122.83
C GLN A 13 -15.80 -123.55 122.46
N SER A 14 -15.89 -122.63 123.42
CA SER A 14 -16.19 -121.22 123.18
C SER A 14 -15.07 -120.52 122.40
N GLN A 15 -13.80 -120.80 122.72
CA GLN A 15 -12.66 -120.30 121.94
C GLN A 15 -12.59 -120.88 120.53
N SER A 16 -12.96 -122.16 120.34
CA SER A 16 -13.04 -122.77 119.00
C SER A 16 -14.13 -122.12 118.15
N PHE A 17 -15.29 -121.82 118.73
CA PHE A 17 -16.39 -121.18 118.03
C PHE A 17 -16.05 -119.73 117.65
N ALA A 18 -15.44 -118.97 118.56
CA ALA A 18 -14.94 -117.63 118.26
C ALA A 18 -13.81 -117.64 117.21
N GLN A 19 -12.98 -118.69 117.18
CA GLN A 19 -11.97 -118.87 116.12
C GLN A 19 -12.59 -119.19 114.76
N GLU A 20 -13.70 -119.93 114.74
CA GLU A 20 -14.44 -120.24 113.53
C GLU A 20 -15.17 -119.02 112.98
N GLU A 21 -15.79 -118.23 113.85
CA GLU A 21 -16.45 -116.97 113.48
C GLU A 21 -15.44 -115.94 112.93
N LEU A 22 -14.27 -115.81 113.56
CA LEU A 22 -13.16 -114.99 113.03
C LEU A 22 -12.60 -115.53 111.70
N ARG A 23 -12.60 -116.85 111.50
CA ARG A 23 -12.18 -117.46 110.21
C ARG A 23 -13.23 -117.23 109.13
N GLU A 24 -14.51 -117.24 109.47
CA GLU A 24 -15.59 -116.90 108.54
C GLU A 24 -15.59 -115.41 108.23
N GLU A 25 -15.34 -114.52 109.21
CA GLU A 25 -15.17 -113.10 108.96
C GLU A 25 -13.93 -112.80 108.11
N LEU A 26 -12.81 -113.50 108.34
CA LEU A 26 -11.62 -113.38 107.50
C LEU A 26 -11.83 -113.95 106.09
N ARG A 27 -12.65 -115.00 105.93
CA ARG A 27 -13.08 -115.49 104.60
C ARG A 27 -14.00 -114.49 103.92
N SER A 28 -15.01 -113.98 104.61
CA SER A 28 -15.93 -112.93 104.15
C SER A 28 -15.18 -111.67 103.74
N LEU A 29 -14.23 -111.20 104.55
CA LEU A 29 -13.38 -110.06 104.24
C LEU A 29 -12.39 -110.37 103.12
N GLY A 30 -11.95 -111.63 103.00
CA GLY A 30 -11.12 -112.13 101.90
C GLY A 30 -11.86 -112.10 100.58
N GLU A 31 -13.06 -112.69 100.52
CA GLU A 31 -13.99 -112.68 99.39
C GLU A 31 -14.41 -111.26 99.02
N ARG A 32 -14.63 -110.40 100.02
CA ARG A 32 -14.97 -108.99 99.80
C ARG A 32 -13.77 -108.17 99.30
N ASN A 33 -12.55 -108.48 99.76
CA ASN A 33 -11.32 -107.91 99.21
C ASN A 33 -11.06 -108.39 97.79
N GLU A 34 -11.30 -109.67 97.50
CA GLU A 34 -11.19 -110.22 96.15
C GLU A 34 -12.23 -109.60 95.23
N ALA A 35 -13.49 -109.48 95.67
CA ALA A 35 -14.54 -108.79 94.92
C ALA A 35 -14.20 -107.31 94.68
N LEU A 36 -13.65 -106.60 95.67
CA LEU A 36 -13.19 -105.21 95.50
C LEU A 36 -11.98 -105.09 94.58
N ARG A 37 -11.06 -106.06 94.60
CA ARG A 37 -9.93 -106.13 93.66
C ARG A 37 -10.40 -106.44 92.24
N GLU A 38 -11.38 -107.31 92.09
CA GLU A 38 -12.03 -107.63 90.81
C GLU A 38 -12.79 -106.42 90.28
N GLN A 39 -13.53 -105.71 91.14
CA GLN A 39 -14.18 -104.44 90.83
C GLN A 39 -13.18 -103.35 90.46
N LEU A 40 -12.06 -103.23 91.18
CA LEU A 40 -10.99 -102.30 90.84
C LEU A 40 -10.33 -102.65 89.51
N ARG A 41 -10.14 -103.93 89.20
CA ARG A 41 -9.60 -104.40 87.91
C ARG A 41 -10.55 -104.11 86.75
N THR A 42 -11.84 -104.39 86.94
CA THR A 42 -12.89 -104.11 85.93
C THR A 42 -13.05 -102.61 85.71
N LEU A 43 -13.12 -101.81 86.78
CA LEU A 43 -13.07 -100.35 86.69
C LEU A 43 -11.78 -99.86 86.01
N HIS A 44 -10.62 -100.42 86.31
CA HIS A 44 -9.37 -100.05 85.62
C HIS A 44 -9.43 -100.37 84.13
N GLN A 45 -9.97 -101.53 83.75
CA GLN A 45 -10.15 -101.90 82.35
C GLN A 45 -11.16 -101.01 81.64
N GLU A 46 -12.28 -100.67 82.27
CA GLU A 46 -13.28 -99.76 81.72
C GLU A 46 -12.71 -98.34 81.60
N THR A 47 -12.01 -97.86 82.63
CA THR A 47 -11.32 -96.56 82.61
C THR A 47 -10.28 -96.52 81.50
N ARG A 48 -9.52 -97.60 81.27
CA ARG A 48 -8.61 -97.71 80.11
C ARG A 48 -9.36 -97.69 78.78
N LYS A 49 -10.42 -98.46 78.62
CA LYS A 49 -11.22 -98.49 77.37
C LYS A 49 -11.84 -97.13 77.07
N VAL A 50 -12.34 -96.44 78.08
CA VAL A 50 -12.89 -95.08 77.95
C VAL A 50 -11.77 -94.10 77.62
N SER A 51 -10.63 -94.16 78.30
CA SER A 51 -9.45 -93.34 77.96
C SER A 51 -9.03 -93.55 76.52
N GLU A 52 -8.85 -94.79 76.07
CA GLU A 52 -8.46 -95.09 74.68
C GLU A 52 -9.51 -94.62 73.66
N ARG A 53 -10.80 -94.66 74.01
CA ARG A 53 -11.86 -94.15 73.15
C ARG A 53 -11.82 -92.63 73.07
N VAL A 54 -11.66 -91.94 74.20
CA VAL A 54 -11.51 -90.48 74.25
C VAL A 54 -10.24 -90.06 73.51
N ASP A 55 -9.13 -90.77 73.69
CA ASP A 55 -7.87 -90.49 72.99
C ASP A 55 -8.02 -90.65 71.47
N ARG A 56 -8.76 -91.66 71.01
CA ARG A 56 -9.09 -91.82 69.57
C ARG A 56 -10.01 -90.71 69.07
N GLU A 57 -11.09 -90.41 69.79
CA GLU A 57 -12.02 -89.34 69.40
C GLU A 57 -11.29 -87.98 69.35
N VAL A 58 -10.40 -87.71 70.30
CA VAL A 58 -9.54 -86.52 70.31
C VAL A 58 -8.56 -86.54 69.13
N ALA A 59 -7.94 -87.69 68.82
CA ALA A 59 -7.05 -87.82 67.67
C ALA A 59 -7.78 -87.57 66.34
N ASP A 60 -8.96 -88.17 66.14
CA ASP A 60 -9.81 -87.96 64.96
C ASP A 60 -10.22 -86.48 64.86
N HIS A 61 -10.57 -85.85 65.99
CA HIS A 61 -10.92 -84.43 66.00
C HIS A 61 -9.73 -83.54 65.64
N ILE A 62 -8.52 -83.89 66.10
CA ILE A 62 -7.28 -83.19 65.72
C ILE A 62 -7.02 -83.35 64.22
N GLU A 63 -7.22 -84.54 63.63
CA GLU A 63 -7.05 -84.75 62.19
C GLU A 63 -8.06 -83.94 61.37
N VAL A 64 -9.33 -83.96 61.75
CA VAL A 64 -10.38 -83.17 61.08
C VAL A 64 -10.07 -81.67 61.18
N GLN A 65 -9.71 -81.18 62.37
CA GLN A 65 -9.33 -79.78 62.56
C GLN A 65 -8.10 -79.41 61.72
N ARG A 66 -7.12 -80.30 61.63
CA ARG A 66 -5.93 -80.08 60.80
C ARG A 66 -6.32 -79.98 59.32
N HIS A 67 -7.16 -80.89 58.84
CA HIS A 67 -7.66 -80.85 57.46
C HIS A 67 -8.44 -79.56 57.17
N ASP A 68 -9.30 -79.11 58.09
CA ASP A 68 -10.05 -77.86 57.95
C ASP A 68 -9.14 -76.63 57.94
N VAL A 69 -8.09 -76.62 58.77
CA VAL A 69 -7.07 -75.56 58.77
C VAL A 69 -6.29 -75.55 57.45
N GLU A 70 -5.90 -76.72 56.94
CA GLU A 70 -5.20 -76.84 55.65
C GLU A 70 -6.11 -76.39 54.49
N ALA A 71 -7.38 -76.81 54.47
CA ALA A 71 -8.36 -76.38 53.48
C ALA A 71 -8.64 -74.87 53.54
N ASN A 72 -8.77 -74.30 54.73
CA ASN A 72 -8.94 -72.85 54.89
C ASN A 72 -7.69 -72.08 54.47
N LYS A 73 -6.49 -72.62 54.73
CA LYS A 73 -5.23 -72.04 54.26
C LYS A 73 -5.15 -72.03 52.73
N ALA A 74 -5.57 -73.11 52.06
CA ALA A 74 -5.65 -73.18 50.61
C ALA A 74 -6.64 -72.14 50.05
N LYS A 75 -7.86 -72.07 50.60
CA LYS A 75 -8.88 -71.07 50.21
C LYS A 75 -8.41 -69.63 50.42
N LEU A 76 -7.68 -69.35 51.51
CA LEU A 76 -7.07 -68.05 51.76
C LEU A 76 -5.99 -67.72 50.72
N GLY A 77 -5.20 -68.71 50.31
CA GLY A 77 -4.26 -68.64 49.19
C GLY A 77 -4.96 -68.22 47.90
N ASP A 78 -5.96 -68.98 47.47
CA ASP A 78 -6.74 -68.70 46.26
C ASP A 78 -7.41 -67.32 46.30
N SER A 79 -7.99 -66.95 47.46
CA SER A 79 -8.59 -65.63 47.66
C SER A 79 -7.57 -64.49 47.58
N SER A 80 -6.32 -64.71 48.04
CA SER A 80 -5.24 -63.74 47.88
C SER A 80 -4.78 -63.60 46.43
N GLU A 81 -4.72 -64.71 45.67
CA GLU A 81 -4.38 -64.74 44.26
C GLU A 81 -5.44 -64.02 43.42
N ILE A 82 -6.73 -64.34 43.62
CA ILE A 82 -7.84 -63.68 42.92
C ILE A 82 -7.86 -62.18 43.23
N ARG A 83 -7.63 -61.77 44.49
CA ARG A 83 -7.53 -60.34 44.85
C ARG A 83 -6.37 -59.65 44.15
N ARG A 84 -5.21 -60.32 44.02
CA ARG A 84 -4.05 -59.81 43.27
C ARG A 84 -4.39 -59.64 41.79
N GLN A 85 -5.04 -60.63 41.18
CA GLN A 85 -5.45 -60.56 39.77
C GLN A 85 -6.50 -59.47 39.54
N LEU A 86 -7.47 -59.32 40.44
CA LEU A 86 -8.47 -58.26 40.38
C LEU A 86 -7.83 -56.87 40.50
N ALA A 87 -6.87 -56.70 41.42
CA ALA A 87 -6.13 -55.45 41.55
C ALA A 87 -5.31 -55.13 40.29
N GLN A 88 -4.66 -56.13 39.69
CA GLN A 88 -3.92 -55.97 38.43
C GLN A 88 -4.86 -55.64 37.26
N ALA A 89 -6.00 -56.31 37.15
CA ALA A 89 -7.01 -56.01 36.13
C ALA A 89 -7.56 -54.59 36.32
N SER A 90 -7.84 -54.17 37.55
CA SER A 90 -8.30 -52.83 37.88
C SER A 90 -7.27 -51.76 37.49
N SER A 91 -5.97 -51.98 37.77
CA SER A 91 -4.90 -51.08 37.33
C SER A 91 -4.85 -50.97 35.81
N ARG A 92 -4.91 -52.10 35.10
CA ARG A 92 -4.92 -52.12 33.62
C ARG A 92 -6.15 -51.41 33.04
N THR A 93 -7.33 -51.58 33.63
CA THR A 93 -8.52 -50.86 33.17
C THR A 93 -8.40 -49.36 33.39
N GLN A 94 -7.78 -48.93 34.49
CA GLN A 94 -7.53 -47.51 34.76
C GLN A 94 -6.52 -46.93 33.77
N GLU A 95 -5.43 -47.64 33.48
CA GLU A 95 -4.45 -47.27 32.45
C GLU A 95 -5.10 -47.15 31.07
N LEU A 96 -5.88 -48.14 30.65
CA LEU A 96 -6.62 -48.11 29.38
C LEU A 96 -7.62 -46.95 29.32
N GLN A 97 -8.30 -46.64 30.43
CA GLN A 97 -9.20 -45.50 30.49
C GLN A 97 -8.43 -44.19 30.31
N THR A 98 -7.29 -44.01 30.99
CA THR A 98 -6.47 -42.79 30.81
C THR A 98 -5.92 -42.66 29.39
N LEU A 99 -5.50 -43.76 28.76
CA LEU A 99 -5.05 -43.77 27.37
C LEU A 99 -6.19 -43.42 26.41
N LYS A 100 -7.40 -43.95 26.65
CA LYS A 100 -8.59 -43.60 25.89
C LYS A 100 -8.88 -42.10 25.99
N ASP A 101 -8.95 -41.55 27.20
CA ASP A 101 -9.20 -40.12 27.43
C ASP A 101 -8.13 -39.24 26.77
N GLN A 102 -6.86 -39.65 26.80
CA GLN A 102 -5.77 -38.96 26.09
C GLN A 102 -5.96 -39.00 24.57
N SER A 103 -6.34 -40.15 24.01
CA SER A 103 -6.57 -40.31 22.57
C SER A 103 -7.77 -39.48 22.09
N GLU A 104 -8.84 -39.40 22.89
CA GLU A 104 -10.03 -38.59 22.60
C GLU A 104 -9.67 -37.09 22.60
N ARG A 105 -8.90 -36.63 23.59
CA ARG A 105 -8.40 -35.24 23.63
C ARG A 105 -7.50 -34.91 22.44
N ALA A 106 -6.61 -35.83 22.07
CA ALA A 106 -5.73 -35.65 20.92
C ALA A 106 -6.53 -35.59 19.60
N LEU A 107 -7.55 -36.45 19.45
CA LEU A 107 -8.45 -36.44 18.30
C LEU A 107 -9.24 -35.13 18.22
N GLU A 108 -9.76 -34.63 19.35
CA GLU A 108 -10.49 -33.36 19.39
C GLU A 108 -9.58 -32.17 19.05
N ALA A 109 -8.34 -32.16 19.57
CA ALA A 109 -7.35 -31.16 19.22
C ALA A 109 -6.99 -31.20 17.72
N SER A 110 -6.83 -32.40 17.16
CA SER A 110 -6.58 -32.60 15.73
C SER A 110 -7.75 -32.10 14.88
N LYS A 111 -9.00 -32.40 15.25
CA LYS A 111 -10.20 -31.88 14.56
C LYS A 111 -10.28 -30.36 14.60
N LYS A 112 -10.01 -29.74 15.75
CA LYS A 112 -9.95 -28.28 15.89
C LYS A 112 -8.86 -27.67 15.00
N SER A 113 -7.71 -28.32 14.90
CA SER A 113 -6.64 -27.89 13.99
C SER A 113 -7.06 -28.04 12.52
N SER A 114 -7.72 -29.14 12.14
CA SER A 114 -8.22 -29.38 10.77
C SER A 114 -9.21 -28.30 10.34
N HIS A 115 -10.19 -27.97 11.19
CA HIS A 115 -11.14 -26.90 10.90
C HIS A 115 -10.45 -25.54 10.74
N ARG A 116 -9.47 -25.22 11.59
CA ARG A 116 -8.67 -23.99 11.43
C ARG A 116 -7.92 -23.95 10.10
N THR A 117 -7.34 -25.08 9.67
CA THR A 117 -6.66 -25.15 8.37
C THR A 117 -7.62 -25.04 7.19
N GLU A 118 -8.82 -25.59 7.30
CA GLU A 118 -9.88 -25.45 6.28
C GLU A 118 -10.36 -24.00 6.18
N ASP A 119 -10.57 -23.32 7.31
CA ASP A 119 -10.98 -21.92 7.34
C ASP A 119 -9.89 -21.00 6.77
N LEU A 120 -8.62 -21.24 7.10
CA LEU A 120 -7.49 -20.53 6.50
C LEU A 120 -7.40 -20.78 5.00
N ALA A 121 -7.65 -22.01 4.54
CA ALA A 121 -7.66 -22.31 3.11
C ALA A 121 -8.78 -21.57 2.37
N ARG A 122 -9.98 -21.48 2.96
CA ARG A 122 -11.10 -20.67 2.41
C ARG A 122 -10.75 -19.20 2.35
N GLN A 123 -10.14 -18.65 3.39
CA GLN A 123 -9.69 -17.25 3.42
C GLN A 123 -8.64 -16.96 2.36
N LEU A 124 -7.66 -17.85 2.19
CA LEU A 124 -6.65 -17.72 1.13
C LEU A 124 -7.27 -17.75 -0.26
N HIS A 125 -8.25 -18.64 -0.48
CA HIS A 125 -8.96 -18.70 -1.76
C HIS A 125 -9.74 -17.42 -2.05
N GLN A 126 -10.48 -16.90 -1.07
CA GLN A 126 -11.19 -15.63 -1.20
C GLN A 126 -10.25 -14.47 -1.54
N LEU A 127 -9.12 -14.37 -0.84
CA LEU A 127 -8.12 -13.33 -1.11
C LEU A 127 -7.49 -13.46 -2.50
N GLN A 128 -7.32 -14.68 -3.01
CA GLN A 128 -6.85 -14.92 -4.38
C GLN A 128 -7.88 -14.45 -5.42
N GLU A 129 -9.17 -14.69 -5.19
CA GLU A 129 -10.25 -14.22 -6.06
C GLU A 129 -10.35 -12.69 -6.05
N ASP A 130 -10.28 -12.06 -4.87
CA ASP A 130 -10.33 -10.61 -4.69
C ASP A 130 -9.13 -9.93 -5.36
N LEU A 131 -7.92 -10.51 -5.24
CA LEU A 131 -6.73 -10.05 -5.94
C LEU A 131 -6.91 -10.17 -7.45
N GLY A 132 -7.48 -11.28 -7.94
CA GLY A 132 -7.77 -11.47 -9.35
C GLY A 132 -8.83 -10.51 -9.89
N ALA A 133 -9.82 -10.12 -9.09
CA ALA A 133 -10.79 -9.08 -9.44
C ALA A 133 -10.13 -7.70 -9.51
N SER A 134 -9.35 -7.34 -8.49
CA SER A 134 -8.60 -6.07 -8.43
C SER A 134 -7.63 -5.92 -9.60
N LEU A 135 -6.92 -6.99 -9.99
CA LEU A 135 -6.03 -6.97 -11.15
C LEU A 135 -6.78 -6.74 -12.47
N ARG A 136 -7.96 -7.34 -12.64
CA ARG A 136 -8.81 -7.12 -13.82
C ARG A 136 -9.29 -5.67 -13.89
N GLU A 137 -9.76 -5.11 -12.78
CA GLU A 137 -10.19 -3.71 -12.69
C GLU A 137 -9.03 -2.75 -12.99
N ARG A 138 -7.85 -2.99 -12.40
CA ARG A 138 -6.64 -2.20 -12.68
C ARG A 138 -6.28 -2.22 -14.16
N ASN A 139 -6.36 -3.38 -14.81
CA ASN A 139 -6.04 -3.50 -16.23
C ASN A 139 -7.07 -2.76 -17.11
N GLN A 140 -8.36 -2.81 -16.76
CA GLN A 140 -9.40 -2.04 -17.45
C GLN A 140 -9.19 -0.53 -17.32
N LEU A 141 -8.86 -0.05 -16.12
CA LEU A 141 -8.53 1.36 -15.90
C LEU A 141 -7.27 1.78 -16.66
N HIS A 142 -6.27 0.90 -16.72
CA HIS A 142 -5.05 1.16 -17.48
C HIS A 142 -5.34 1.31 -18.97
N GLU A 143 -6.14 0.41 -19.55
CA GLU A 143 -6.57 0.49 -20.95
C GLU A 143 -7.37 1.78 -21.22
N ALA A 144 -8.27 2.17 -20.32
CA ALA A 144 -9.02 3.41 -20.44
C ALA A 144 -8.11 4.66 -20.41
N VAL A 145 -7.08 4.67 -19.54
CA VAL A 145 -6.10 5.75 -19.46
C VAL A 145 -5.24 5.80 -20.73
N GLU A 146 -4.83 4.66 -21.27
CA GLU A 146 -4.09 4.60 -22.54
C GLU A 146 -4.92 5.15 -23.70
N GLN A 147 -6.18 4.73 -23.83
CA GLN A 147 -7.10 5.23 -24.86
C GLN A 147 -7.29 6.75 -24.75
N LEU A 148 -7.51 7.26 -23.53
CA LEU A 148 -7.67 8.69 -23.28
C LEU A 148 -6.39 9.47 -23.60
N THR A 149 -5.23 8.91 -23.29
CA THR A 149 -3.92 9.52 -23.59
C THR A 149 -3.70 9.65 -25.09
N VAL A 150 -4.06 8.62 -25.87
CA VAL A 150 -4.00 8.66 -27.34
C VAL A 150 -4.94 9.74 -27.88
N GLN A 151 -6.19 9.79 -27.42
CA GLN A 151 -7.16 10.81 -27.84
C GLN A 151 -6.67 12.23 -27.56
N PHE A 152 -6.18 12.50 -26.34
CA PHE A 152 -5.62 13.81 -26.00
C PHE A 152 -4.44 14.19 -26.89
N ARG A 153 -3.55 13.24 -27.21
CA ARG A 153 -2.41 13.50 -28.10
C ARG A 153 -2.87 13.87 -29.51
N GLU A 154 -3.87 13.18 -30.05
CA GLU A 154 -4.45 13.50 -31.35
C GLU A 154 -5.12 14.88 -31.37
N ASP A 155 -5.87 15.21 -30.32
CA ASP A 155 -6.56 16.50 -30.22
C ASP A 155 -5.57 17.67 -30.09
N VAL A 156 -4.52 17.53 -29.27
CA VAL A 156 -3.44 18.51 -29.17
C VAL A 156 -2.78 18.70 -30.53
N PHE A 157 -2.47 17.61 -31.24
CA PHE A 157 -1.87 17.68 -32.58
C PHE A 157 -2.76 18.41 -33.58
N ARG A 158 -4.06 18.08 -33.64
CA ARG A 158 -5.05 18.75 -34.51
C ARG A 158 -5.17 20.23 -34.18
N GLN A 159 -5.19 20.58 -32.89
CA GLN A 159 -5.26 21.96 -32.46
C GLN A 159 -4.01 22.73 -32.84
N SER A 160 -2.82 22.15 -32.66
CA SER A 160 -1.55 22.75 -33.10
C SER A 160 -1.50 22.96 -34.61
N GLN A 161 -1.99 22.01 -35.42
CA GLN A 161 -2.08 22.20 -36.87
C GLN A 161 -3.00 23.36 -37.26
N ARG A 162 -4.20 23.42 -36.68
CA ARG A 162 -5.14 24.54 -36.93
C ARG A 162 -4.56 25.88 -36.51
N HIS A 163 -3.80 25.91 -35.41
CA HIS A 163 -3.12 27.13 -34.96
C HIS A 163 -2.12 27.63 -36.00
N LEU A 164 -1.26 26.73 -36.51
CA LEU A 164 -0.29 27.07 -37.55
C LEU A 164 -0.95 27.56 -38.84
N GLU A 165 -2.07 26.94 -39.25
CA GLU A 165 -2.84 27.37 -40.41
C GLU A 165 -3.42 28.78 -40.23
N LEU A 166 -4.00 29.07 -39.05
CA LEU A 166 -4.56 30.39 -38.74
C LEU A 166 -3.47 31.46 -38.64
N GLU A 167 -2.31 31.15 -38.07
CA GLU A 167 -1.16 32.06 -38.03
C GLU A 167 -0.69 32.42 -39.44
N GLY A 168 -0.58 31.44 -40.34
CA GLY A 168 -0.24 31.67 -41.75
C GLY A 168 -1.27 32.58 -42.44
N LEU A 169 -2.57 32.30 -42.24
CA LEU A 169 -3.64 33.12 -42.82
C LEU A 169 -3.61 34.57 -42.29
N ILE A 170 -3.35 34.77 -41.00
CA ILE A 170 -3.21 36.10 -40.41
C ILE A 170 -2.01 36.84 -41.00
N GLU A 171 -0.89 36.15 -41.18
CA GLU A 171 0.31 36.71 -41.81
C GLU A 171 0.01 37.17 -43.25
N ASP A 172 -0.64 36.33 -44.05
CA ASP A 172 -1.03 36.64 -45.43
C ASP A 172 -1.98 37.85 -45.50
N ARG A 173 -3.01 37.89 -44.65
CA ARG A 173 -3.95 39.03 -44.59
C ARG A 173 -3.28 40.31 -44.14
N ASN A 174 -2.35 40.24 -43.19
CA ASN A 174 -1.57 41.40 -42.78
C ASN A 174 -0.69 41.93 -43.91
N ASN A 175 -0.16 41.04 -44.75
CA ASN A 175 0.62 41.43 -45.93
C ASN A 175 -0.26 42.08 -47.00
N GLU A 176 -1.46 41.56 -47.25
CA GLU A 176 -2.45 42.16 -48.16
C GLU A 176 -2.88 43.57 -47.70
N ILE A 177 -3.16 43.74 -46.41
CA ILE A 177 -3.51 45.05 -45.83
C ILE A 177 -2.39 46.06 -46.04
N LYS A 178 -1.13 45.67 -45.79
CA LYS A 178 0.03 46.54 -46.03
C LYS A 178 0.11 46.96 -47.51
N LEU A 179 -0.11 46.03 -48.44
CA LEU A 179 -0.09 46.34 -49.88
C LEU A 179 -1.17 47.33 -50.27
N LEU A 180 -2.41 47.11 -49.82
CA LEU A 180 -3.53 48.02 -50.07
C LEU A 180 -3.27 49.41 -49.50
N MET A 181 -2.67 49.47 -48.31
CA MET A 181 -2.29 50.72 -47.65
C MET A 181 -1.24 51.50 -48.48
N TYR A 182 -0.24 50.81 -49.05
CA TYR A 182 0.72 51.44 -49.96
C TYR A 182 0.05 51.98 -51.22
N ARG A 183 -0.80 51.17 -51.87
CA ARG A 183 -1.48 51.60 -53.10
C ARG A 183 -2.43 52.77 -52.87
N LEU A 184 -3.17 52.76 -51.76
CA LEU A 184 -4.04 53.88 -51.38
C LEU A 184 -3.25 55.18 -51.23
N GLN A 185 -2.02 55.09 -50.71
CA GLN A 185 -1.19 56.26 -50.52
C GLN A 185 -0.60 56.80 -51.82
N GLU A 186 -0.17 55.96 -52.76
CA GLU A 186 0.23 56.42 -54.10
C GLU A 186 -0.87 57.24 -54.77
N LEU A 187 -2.14 56.86 -54.53
CA LEU A 187 -3.30 57.57 -55.03
C LEU A 187 -3.63 58.84 -54.21
N SER A 188 -3.20 58.92 -52.95
CA SER A 188 -3.46 60.06 -52.08
C SER A 188 -2.38 61.14 -52.25
N SER A 189 -2.73 62.30 -52.79
CA SER A 189 -1.77 63.39 -53.04
C SER A 189 -1.40 64.21 -51.79
N ARG A 190 -2.11 64.03 -50.66
CA ARG A 190 -1.94 64.83 -49.44
C ARG A 190 -2.23 64.01 -48.18
N TYR A 191 -1.35 64.13 -47.18
CA TYR A 191 -1.53 63.60 -45.83
C TYR A 191 -2.61 64.39 -45.07
N VAL A 192 -3.60 63.69 -44.52
CA VAL A 192 -4.70 64.29 -43.75
C VAL A 192 -4.51 64.03 -42.26
N PRO A 193 -4.20 65.04 -41.44
CA PRO A 193 -4.00 64.86 -40.00
C PRO A 193 -5.30 64.68 -39.23
N VAL A 194 -5.19 64.06 -38.05
CA VAL A 194 -6.24 64.04 -37.03
C VAL A 194 -6.23 65.35 -36.26
N LYS A 195 -7.31 66.15 -36.40
CA LYS A 195 -7.43 67.50 -35.81
C LYS A 195 -7.24 67.55 -34.28
N ALA A 196 -7.53 66.46 -33.58
CA ALA A 196 -7.38 66.35 -32.13
C ALA A 196 -5.93 66.14 -31.66
N ASP A 197 -5.01 65.82 -32.57
CA ASP A 197 -3.62 65.50 -32.23
C ASP A 197 -2.69 66.64 -32.69
N ALA A 198 -2.24 67.45 -31.73
CA ALA A 198 -1.33 68.57 -32.01
C ALA A 198 -0.02 68.12 -32.67
N THR A 199 0.48 66.93 -32.35
CA THR A 199 1.71 66.39 -32.96
C THR A 199 1.47 66.09 -34.44
N ASP A 200 0.35 65.45 -34.76
CA ASP A 200 -0.02 65.09 -36.13
C ASP A 200 -0.34 66.32 -36.99
N MET A 201 -0.97 67.34 -36.40
CA MET A 201 -1.23 68.63 -37.04
C MET A 201 0.05 69.39 -37.40
N VAL A 202 1.09 69.29 -36.56
CA VAL A 202 2.40 69.85 -36.92
C VAL A 202 3.04 68.98 -37.99
N LEU A 203 3.15 67.67 -37.77
CA LEU A 203 3.82 66.73 -38.67
C LEU A 203 3.24 66.75 -40.09
N SER A 204 1.92 66.81 -40.24
CA SER A 204 1.24 66.90 -41.54
C SER A 204 1.66 68.10 -42.36
N ARG A 205 1.93 69.26 -41.75
CA ARG A 205 2.44 70.44 -42.45
C ARG A 205 3.82 70.17 -43.05
N TRP A 206 4.66 69.44 -42.32
CA TRP A 206 5.99 69.04 -42.78
C TRP A 206 5.89 67.96 -43.87
N ILE A 207 5.10 66.91 -43.68
CA ILE A 207 4.91 65.86 -44.70
C ILE A 207 4.38 66.44 -46.00
N ASN A 208 3.32 67.26 -45.94
CA ASN A 208 2.70 67.84 -47.13
C ASN A 208 3.59 68.88 -47.81
N GLY A 209 4.46 69.56 -47.06
CA GLY A 209 5.41 70.54 -47.57
C GLY A 209 6.61 69.89 -48.27
N TYR A 210 7.23 68.88 -47.63
CA TYR A 210 8.42 68.20 -48.14
C TYR A 210 8.10 67.10 -49.16
N ARG A 211 6.90 66.51 -49.10
CA ARG A 211 6.47 65.38 -49.94
C ARG A 211 7.52 64.26 -49.99
N PRO A 212 7.85 63.65 -48.84
CA PRO A 212 8.84 62.59 -48.78
C PRO A 212 8.43 61.43 -49.70
N ALA A 213 9.40 60.83 -50.39
CA ALA A 213 9.18 59.68 -51.25
C ALA A 213 8.66 58.44 -50.49
N VAL A 214 8.92 58.40 -49.17
CA VAL A 214 8.45 57.34 -48.28
C VAL A 214 7.23 57.82 -47.49
N PRO A 215 6.13 57.03 -47.51
CA PRO A 215 4.94 57.27 -46.71
C PRO A 215 5.11 57.48 -45.20
N PHE A 216 4.21 58.27 -44.63
CA PHE A 216 3.92 58.28 -43.19
C PHE A 216 2.47 57.83 -42.93
N PHE A 217 2.28 56.91 -41.99
CA PHE A 217 0.95 56.55 -41.48
C PHE A 217 0.90 56.73 -39.97
N ARG A 218 -0.20 57.30 -39.47
CA ARG A 218 -0.43 57.40 -38.03
C ARG A 218 -0.93 56.07 -37.48
N LEU A 219 -0.26 55.56 -36.46
CA LEU A 219 -0.70 54.39 -35.70
C LEU A 219 -1.41 54.81 -34.41
N ALA A 220 -0.76 55.68 -33.65
CA ALA A 220 -1.28 56.26 -32.41
C ALA A 220 -0.73 57.68 -32.21
N GLN A 221 -1.14 58.38 -31.15
CA GLN A 221 -0.59 59.69 -30.84
C GLN A 221 0.91 59.59 -30.58
N GLY A 222 1.70 60.30 -31.39
CA GLY A 222 3.16 60.27 -31.31
C GLY A 222 3.80 59.00 -31.86
N LEU A 223 3.05 58.04 -32.42
CA LEU A 223 3.58 56.82 -33.04
C LEU A 223 3.13 56.71 -34.49
N TYR A 224 4.10 56.63 -35.39
CA TYR A 224 3.89 56.65 -36.82
C TYR A 224 4.63 55.49 -37.48
N LEU A 225 4.19 55.11 -38.67
CA LEU A 225 4.88 54.19 -39.56
C LEU A 225 5.51 55.02 -40.68
N PHE A 226 6.83 55.02 -40.80
CA PHE A 226 7.57 55.61 -41.91
C PHE A 226 8.03 54.48 -42.83
N GLY A 227 7.37 54.32 -43.98
CA GLY A 227 7.58 53.15 -44.85
C GLY A 227 7.16 51.86 -44.16
N ARG A 228 8.13 51.13 -43.58
CA ARG A 228 7.89 49.96 -42.72
C ARG A 228 8.32 50.14 -41.27
N ARG A 229 9.03 51.21 -40.98
CA ARG A 229 9.61 51.44 -39.66
C ARG A 229 8.62 52.13 -38.75
N GLN A 230 8.37 51.55 -37.58
CA GLN A 230 7.66 52.26 -36.52
C GLN A 230 8.57 53.31 -35.90
N VAL A 231 8.11 54.55 -35.85
CA VAL A 231 8.85 55.71 -35.36
C VAL A 231 8.03 56.50 -34.35
N VAL A 232 8.68 56.89 -33.26
CA VAL A 232 8.07 57.75 -32.25
C VAL A 232 8.39 59.19 -32.58
N CYS A 233 7.38 60.02 -32.78
CA CYS A 233 7.48 61.44 -33.09
C CYS A 233 7.02 62.30 -31.91
N LYS A 234 7.76 63.36 -31.61
CA LYS A 234 7.41 64.40 -30.63
C LYS A 234 7.63 65.77 -31.24
N ILE A 235 6.94 66.80 -30.74
CA ILE A 235 7.19 68.19 -31.12
C ILE A 235 8.20 68.83 -30.15
N SER A 236 9.23 69.46 -30.71
CA SER A 236 10.22 70.25 -29.97
C SER A 236 10.48 71.55 -30.72
N ASN A 237 10.28 72.69 -30.05
CA ASN A 237 10.40 74.03 -30.65
C ASN A 237 9.61 74.16 -31.97
N ASP A 238 8.35 73.72 -31.96
CA ASP A 238 7.43 73.68 -33.11
C ASP A 238 7.89 72.85 -34.32
N LYS A 239 8.94 72.02 -34.15
CA LYS A 239 9.44 71.11 -35.17
C LYS A 239 9.24 69.65 -34.76
N PRO A 240 8.85 68.75 -35.68
CA PRO A 240 8.79 67.33 -35.39
C PRO A 240 10.20 66.75 -35.25
N VAL A 241 10.39 65.98 -34.18
CA VAL A 241 11.60 65.21 -33.90
C VAL A 241 11.25 63.74 -33.70
N PHE A 242 12.07 62.84 -34.24
CA PHE A 242 11.87 61.40 -34.19
C PHE A 242 12.87 60.74 -33.27
N ARG A 243 12.41 59.79 -32.46
CA ARG A 243 13.27 58.99 -31.59
C ARG A 243 14.02 57.95 -32.41
N ILE A 244 15.35 57.99 -32.36
CA ILE A 244 16.22 57.03 -33.04
C ILE A 244 17.32 56.62 -32.06
N GLY A 245 17.36 55.34 -31.72
CA GLY A 245 18.26 54.81 -30.69
C GLY A 245 18.05 55.54 -29.35
N GLY A 246 19.13 56.16 -28.84
CA GLY A 246 19.14 56.90 -27.57
C GLY A 246 18.78 58.39 -27.65
N GLY A 247 18.49 58.93 -28.84
CA GLY A 247 18.30 60.37 -29.04
C GLY A 247 17.10 60.74 -29.90
N PHE A 248 16.94 62.05 -30.15
CA PHE A 248 15.93 62.61 -31.05
C PHE A 248 16.61 63.32 -32.22
N VAL A 249 16.07 63.13 -33.42
CA VAL A 249 16.58 63.72 -34.65
C VAL A 249 15.46 64.53 -35.31
N GLY A 250 15.79 65.72 -35.83
CA GLY A 250 14.83 66.56 -36.54
C GLY A 250 14.34 65.94 -37.85
N PHE A 251 13.17 66.36 -38.32
CA PHE A 251 12.48 65.79 -39.49
C PHE A 251 13.34 65.70 -40.76
N GLU A 252 14.07 66.76 -41.13
CA GLU A 252 14.91 66.76 -42.34
C GLU A 252 16.04 65.73 -42.25
N LYS A 253 16.79 65.77 -41.16
CA LYS A 253 17.88 64.83 -40.90
C LYS A 253 17.39 63.39 -40.77
N PHE A 254 16.17 63.20 -40.26
CA PHE A 254 15.52 61.89 -40.24
C PHE A 254 15.28 61.37 -41.67
N LEU A 255 14.74 62.20 -42.57
CA LEU A 255 14.54 61.81 -43.97
C LEU A 255 15.87 61.53 -44.67
N GLU A 256 16.88 62.37 -44.50
CA GLU A 256 18.20 62.16 -45.10
C GLU A 256 18.82 60.82 -44.69
N GLN A 257 18.63 60.41 -43.43
CA GLN A 257 19.20 59.18 -42.90
C GLN A 257 18.42 57.92 -43.31
N PHE A 258 17.09 58.00 -43.38
CA PHE A 258 16.25 56.81 -43.47
C PHE A 258 15.38 56.73 -44.72
N ALA A 259 15.17 57.83 -45.46
CA ALA A 259 14.27 57.81 -46.61
C ALA A 259 14.80 56.91 -47.72
N ALA A 260 16.10 56.94 -48.02
CA ALA A 260 16.68 56.10 -49.06
C ALA A 260 16.60 54.60 -48.69
N GLU A 261 17.01 54.25 -47.46
CA GLU A 261 16.97 52.87 -46.95
C GLU A 261 15.54 52.33 -46.90
N GLU A 262 14.58 53.12 -46.38
CA GLU A 262 13.19 52.67 -46.31
C GLU A 262 12.54 52.64 -47.69
N LEU A 263 12.87 53.57 -48.60
CA LEU A 263 12.41 53.52 -49.99
C LEU A 263 12.95 52.27 -50.70
N GLU A 264 14.23 51.96 -50.54
CA GLU A 264 14.83 50.76 -51.08
C GLU A 264 14.17 49.51 -50.50
N ARG A 265 13.90 49.45 -49.20
CA ARG A 265 13.14 48.34 -48.60
C ARG A 265 11.72 48.24 -49.15
N LEU A 266 11.06 49.36 -49.38
CA LEU A 266 9.73 49.39 -49.97
C LEU A 266 9.76 48.83 -51.40
N LEU A 267 10.72 49.27 -52.21
CA LEU A 267 10.92 48.83 -53.61
C LEU A 267 11.46 47.40 -53.72
N THR A 268 12.29 46.96 -52.77
CA THR A 268 12.90 45.63 -52.71
C THR A 268 11.96 44.61 -52.04
N TYR A 269 10.70 44.97 -51.81
CA TYR A 269 9.73 44.05 -51.22
C TYR A 269 9.18 43.06 -52.22
N GLU A 270 10.07 42.24 -52.75
CA GLU A 270 9.73 41.06 -53.53
C GLU A 270 10.83 40.01 -53.38
N LEU A 271 11.08 39.55 -52.15
CA LEU A 271 11.58 38.18 -51.94
C LEU A 271 10.89 37.64 -50.71
N ASP A 272 10.11 36.58 -50.89
CA ASP A 272 9.58 35.79 -49.79
C ASP A 272 10.75 35.07 -49.11
N GLU A 273 11.04 35.37 -47.84
CA GLU A 273 12.18 34.80 -47.11
C GLU A 273 12.11 33.26 -47.02
N LYS A 274 10.92 32.65 -47.23
CA LYS A 274 10.73 31.20 -47.20
C LYS A 274 10.92 30.53 -48.57
N THR A 275 10.67 31.23 -49.68
CA THR A 275 10.75 30.62 -51.04
C THR A 275 11.85 31.20 -51.92
N GLY A 276 12.38 32.38 -51.60
CA GLY A 276 13.44 33.04 -52.39
C GLY A 276 12.98 33.54 -53.75
N GLU A 277 11.67 33.52 -54.03
CA GLU A 277 11.10 33.96 -55.31
C GLU A 277 10.46 35.36 -55.20
N PRO A 278 10.58 36.20 -56.24
CA PRO A 278 9.87 37.48 -56.30
C PRO A 278 8.36 37.26 -56.46
N LYS A 279 7.56 37.78 -55.53
CA LYS A 279 6.09 37.62 -55.57
C LYS A 279 5.43 38.33 -56.76
N PHE A 280 6.10 39.27 -57.45
CA PHE A 280 5.47 40.03 -58.55
C PHE A 280 6.41 40.35 -59.72
N LEU A 281 6.95 39.30 -60.34
CA LEU A 281 7.67 39.37 -61.63
C LEU A 281 6.96 40.24 -62.70
N VAL A 282 5.62 40.21 -62.72
CA VAL A 282 4.79 40.92 -63.71
C VAL A 282 4.66 42.42 -63.41
N ALA A 283 4.59 42.82 -62.13
CA ALA A 283 4.47 44.23 -61.75
C ALA A 283 5.81 44.96 -61.92
N LYS A 284 6.91 44.29 -61.57
CA LYS A 284 8.27 44.78 -61.81
C LYS A 284 8.53 45.01 -63.30
N GLN A 285 8.14 44.07 -64.16
CA GLN A 285 8.26 44.23 -65.63
C GLN A 285 7.50 45.45 -66.15
N LEU A 286 6.26 45.68 -65.71
CA LEU A 286 5.46 46.84 -66.12
C LEU A 286 6.06 48.19 -65.66
N LEU A 287 6.69 48.22 -64.49
CA LEU A 287 7.35 49.42 -63.95
C LEU A 287 8.67 49.72 -64.66
N GLU A 288 9.47 48.68 -64.95
CA GLU A 288 10.71 48.82 -65.72
C GLU A 288 10.42 49.24 -67.18
N GLU A 289 9.39 48.66 -67.81
CA GLU A 289 8.93 49.05 -69.15
C GLU A 289 8.41 50.50 -69.22
N SER A 290 7.87 51.01 -68.11
CA SER A 290 7.37 52.39 -68.04
C SER A 290 8.46 53.46 -67.90
N GLY A 291 9.72 53.08 -67.61
CA GLY A 291 10.84 54.00 -67.41
C GLY A 291 10.76 54.87 -66.14
N MET A 292 9.70 54.73 -65.34
CA MET A 292 9.45 55.59 -64.16
C MET A 292 10.46 55.38 -63.04
N VAL A 293 11.01 54.17 -62.90
CA VAL A 293 11.99 53.84 -61.84
C VAL A 293 13.24 54.70 -61.97
N GLU A 294 13.70 54.92 -63.21
CA GLU A 294 14.91 55.70 -63.48
C GLU A 294 14.65 57.20 -63.37
N GLU A 295 13.45 57.65 -63.72
CA GLU A 295 13.03 59.04 -63.54
C GLU A 295 12.92 59.42 -62.04
N ILE A 296 12.46 58.48 -61.19
CA ILE A 296 12.39 58.66 -59.74
C ILE A 296 13.80 58.70 -59.13
N ARG A 297 14.70 57.79 -59.54
CA ARG A 297 16.11 57.81 -59.09
C ARG A 297 16.81 59.12 -59.46
N GLN A 298 16.60 59.61 -60.68
CA GLN A 298 17.18 60.88 -61.13
C GLN A 298 16.65 62.05 -60.30
N LYS A 299 15.33 62.13 -60.07
CA LYS A 299 14.70 63.18 -59.24
C LYS A 299 15.20 63.17 -57.79
N VAL A 300 15.33 62.00 -57.18
CA VAL A 300 15.89 61.89 -55.81
C VAL A 300 17.33 62.41 -55.76
N THR A 301 18.14 62.09 -56.77
CA THR A 301 19.54 62.55 -56.84
C THR A 301 19.62 64.07 -57.05
N GLU A 302 18.75 64.62 -57.88
CA GLU A 302 18.66 66.06 -58.15
C GLU A 302 18.13 66.86 -56.95
N ASP A 303 17.16 66.34 -56.21
CA ASP A 303 16.60 67.02 -55.04
C ASP A 303 17.59 67.01 -53.86
N VAL A 304 18.38 65.94 -53.71
CA VAL A 304 19.51 65.88 -52.76
C VAL A 304 20.60 66.89 -53.13
N GLN A 305 20.83 67.15 -54.42
CA GLN A 305 21.79 68.17 -54.87
C GLN A 305 21.24 69.60 -54.74
N ARG A 306 19.96 69.83 -55.02
CA ARG A 306 19.30 71.14 -54.85
C ARG A 306 19.17 71.55 -53.39
N GLY A 307 19.00 70.60 -52.47
CA GLY A 307 19.04 70.85 -51.02
C GLY A 307 20.38 71.41 -50.53
N LYS A 308 21.50 71.11 -51.21
CA LYS A 308 22.84 71.62 -50.84
C LYS A 308 23.13 73.04 -51.35
N THR A 309 22.49 73.50 -52.43
CA THR A 309 22.76 74.82 -53.03
C THR A 309 21.84 75.94 -52.53
N GLY A 310 20.65 75.61 -52.03
CA GLY A 310 19.66 76.60 -51.54
C GLY A 310 20.05 77.34 -50.24
N LEU A 311 20.98 76.81 -49.46
CA LEU A 311 21.33 77.34 -48.12
C LEU A 311 22.58 78.24 -48.08
N GLN A 312 23.37 78.34 -49.16
CA GLN A 312 24.51 79.27 -49.21
C GLN A 312 24.14 80.66 -49.77
N SER A 313 22.98 80.81 -50.42
CA SER A 313 22.56 82.07 -51.05
C SER A 313 21.98 83.11 -50.07
N SER A 314 21.63 82.75 -48.83
CA SER A 314 20.93 83.66 -47.90
C SER A 314 21.82 84.34 -46.85
N MET A 315 23.14 84.09 -46.82
CA MET A 315 24.06 84.71 -45.85
C MET A 315 24.98 85.83 -46.39
N SER A 316 24.93 86.19 -47.68
CA SER A 316 25.83 87.24 -48.25
C SER A 316 25.21 88.61 -48.53
N LYS A 317 23.99 88.92 -48.07
CA LYS A 317 23.32 90.23 -48.33
C LYS A 317 22.98 91.08 -47.09
N LYS A 318 23.65 90.89 -45.95
CA LYS A 318 23.58 91.80 -44.79
C LYS A 318 24.97 92.17 -44.26
N SER A 319 25.77 92.83 -45.09
CA SER A 319 26.92 93.62 -44.66
C SER A 319 27.11 94.74 -45.68
N LEU A 320 26.40 95.85 -45.50
CA LEU A 320 26.64 97.19 -46.07
C LEU A 320 25.38 98.04 -45.82
N ASN A 321 25.28 98.58 -44.61
CA ASN A 321 24.77 99.93 -44.38
C ASN A 321 24.95 100.27 -42.89
N SER A 322 26.14 100.79 -42.61
CA SER A 322 26.38 101.62 -41.44
C SER A 322 25.81 103.03 -41.69
N SER A 323 25.61 103.75 -40.58
CA SER A 323 25.80 105.21 -40.50
C SER A 323 24.66 106.13 -40.97
N ARG A 324 23.87 106.60 -39.98
CA ARG A 324 23.23 107.93 -39.80
C ARG A 324 22.09 107.71 -38.81
N GLY A 325 21.92 108.37 -37.67
CA GLY A 325 22.32 109.65 -37.12
C GLY A 325 21.45 109.79 -35.85
N SER A 326 22.02 110.16 -34.70
CA SER A 326 21.80 111.48 -34.10
C SER A 326 20.32 111.81 -33.80
N LEU A 327 19.90 111.59 -32.55
CA LEU A 327 19.51 112.66 -31.62
C LEU A 327 19.44 112.09 -30.19
#